data_AF-A0A520HFI3-F1
#
_entry.id   AF-A0A520HFI3-F1
#
_cell.length_a   1.000
_cell.length_b   1.000
_cell.length_c   1.000
_cell.angle_alpha   90.00
_cell.angle_beta   90.00
_cell.angle_gamma   90.00
#
_symmetry.space_group_name_H-M   'P 1'
#
loop_
_entity.id
_entity.type
_entity.pdbx_description
1 polymer ?
#
loop_
_entity_poly.entity_id
_entity_poly.type
_entity_poly.pdbx_seq_one_letter_code
_entity_poly.pdbx_strand_id
1 'polypeptide(L)'
;MSSIISAIGISNPAHRFPQDSILDFMIAAHGLEDANAGRLKKLYDASGIAFRHSVIEDFGREKGDYTFFGNGEALQPFPTTQDRGLLYEQTALTIAMEAVANCLKPAGTMASEITHLITVSCTGMYAPGLDIELVEHLGLKPTVERTC
;
A
#
# COMPACT_ATOMS: atom_id res chain seq x y z
N MET A 1 -33.56 8.70 -8.43
CA MET A 1 -32.49 8.05 -9.21
C MET A 1 -31.58 7.37 -8.19
N SER A 2 -31.29 6.07 -8.33
CA SER A 2 -30.43 5.34 -7.40
C SER A 2 -29.02 5.20 -7.98
N SER A 3 -27.99 5.46 -7.17
CA SER A 3 -26.62 5.13 -7.53
C SER A 3 -26.41 3.60 -7.44
N ILE A 4 -25.57 3.07 -8.33
CA ILE A 4 -25.19 1.65 -8.35
C ILE A 4 -23.67 1.52 -8.39
N ILE A 5 -23.15 0.40 -7.90
CA ILE A 5 -21.76 0.00 -8.11
C ILE A 5 -21.72 -0.78 -9.42
N SER A 6 -21.17 -0.19 -10.48
CA SER A 6 -21.09 -0.83 -11.80
C SER A 6 -19.95 -1.85 -11.89
N ALA A 7 -18.85 -1.62 -11.20
CA ALA A 7 -17.69 -2.51 -11.16
C ALA A 7 -16.83 -2.27 -9.92
N ILE A 8 -16.03 -3.28 -9.56
CA ILE A 8 -15.02 -3.21 -8.51
C ILE A 8 -13.74 -3.83 -9.07
N GLY A 9 -12.64 -3.07 -9.03
CA GLY A 9 -11.30 -3.57 -9.30
C GLY A 9 -10.45 -3.50 -8.03
N ILE A 10 -9.61 -4.51 -7.83
CA ILE A 10 -8.70 -4.59 -6.69
C ILE A 10 -7.27 -4.74 -7.19
N SER A 11 -6.31 -4.18 -6.46
CA SER A 11 -4.88 -4.48 -6.58
C SER A 11 -4.27 -4.47 -5.19
N ASN A 12 -3.22 -5.27 -5.01
CA ASN A 12 -2.36 -5.28 -3.84
C ASN A 12 -0.90 -5.13 -4.29
N PRO A 13 -0.02 -4.56 -3.46
CA PRO A 13 1.43 -4.60 -3.70
C PRO A 13 1.96 -6.00 -3.98
N ALA A 14 3.05 -6.09 -4.74
CA ALA A 14 3.60 -7.35 -5.22
C ALA A 14 4.08 -8.29 -4.10
N HIS A 15 4.64 -7.75 -3.01
CA HIS A 15 5.20 -8.58 -1.96
C HIS A 15 4.11 -9.08 -1.03
N ARG A 16 3.99 -10.42 -0.94
CA ARG A 16 3.01 -11.12 -0.11
C ARG A 16 3.74 -11.99 0.90
N PHE A 17 3.54 -11.72 2.18
CA PHE A 17 4.26 -12.39 3.26
C PHE A 17 3.31 -13.21 4.12
N PRO A 18 3.68 -14.45 4.50
CA PRO A 18 3.02 -15.18 5.58
C PRO A 18 3.03 -14.35 6.87
N GLN A 19 1.97 -14.50 7.67
CA GLN A 19 1.81 -13.76 8.92
C GLN A 19 2.97 -14.02 9.90
N ASP A 20 3.51 -15.23 9.92
CA ASP A 20 4.64 -15.63 10.77
C ASP A 20 5.95 -14.94 10.38
N SER A 21 6.22 -14.73 9.09
CA SER A 21 7.42 -13.99 8.66
C SER A 21 7.40 -12.54 9.14
N ILE A 22 6.21 -11.92 9.12
CA ILE A 22 6.04 -10.56 9.67
C ILE A 22 6.16 -10.58 11.20
N LEU A 23 5.71 -11.63 11.89
CA LEU A 23 5.89 -11.77 13.33
C LEU A 23 7.37 -11.77 13.70
N ASP A 24 8.16 -12.59 13.01
CA ASP A 24 9.60 -12.70 13.24
C ASP A 24 10.30 -11.35 13.03
N PHE A 25 9.96 -10.66 11.93
CA PHE A 25 10.43 -9.30 11.69
C PHE A 25 10.07 -8.36 12.85
N MET A 26 8.82 -8.37 13.31
CA MET A 26 8.35 -7.42 14.34
C MET A 26 8.92 -7.72 15.73
N ILE A 27 9.14 -9.00 16.07
CA ILE A 27 9.86 -9.38 17.29
C ILE A 27 11.28 -8.82 17.26
N ALA A 28 12.00 -9.01 16.14
CA ALA A 28 13.37 -8.54 15.97
C ALA A 28 13.46 -7.00 15.93
N ALA A 29 12.57 -6.34 15.18
CA ALA A 29 12.55 -4.89 15.00
C ALA A 29 12.32 -4.14 16.33
N HIS A 30 11.50 -4.71 17.21
CA HIS A 30 11.19 -4.13 18.51
C HIS A 30 12.04 -4.69 19.66
N GLY A 31 12.98 -5.60 19.40
CA GLY A 31 13.82 -6.22 20.42
C GLY A 31 12.99 -6.91 21.51
N LEU A 32 11.88 -7.57 21.13
CA LEU A 32 10.98 -8.19 22.09
C LEU A 32 11.54 -9.52 22.57
N GLU A 33 11.61 -9.69 23.89
CA GLU A 33 12.07 -10.93 24.53
C GLU A 33 10.94 -11.57 25.37
N ASP A 34 11.12 -12.86 25.67
CA ASP A 34 10.31 -13.65 26.61
C ASP A 34 8.79 -13.45 26.47
N ALA A 35 8.15 -12.96 27.54
CA ALA A 35 6.71 -12.82 27.65
C ALA A 35 6.14 -11.82 26.63
N ASN A 36 6.91 -10.82 26.20
CA ASN A 36 6.43 -9.82 25.24
C ASN A 36 6.40 -10.40 23.82
N ALA A 37 7.43 -11.17 23.43
CA ALA A 37 7.42 -11.93 22.18
C ALA A 37 6.26 -12.94 22.17
N GLY A 38 6.05 -13.67 23.27
CA GLY A 38 4.94 -14.62 23.40
C GLY A 38 3.55 -13.96 23.35
N ARG A 39 3.39 -12.74 23.89
CA ARG A 39 2.15 -11.95 23.76
C ARG A 39 1.91 -11.52 22.33
N LEU A 40 2.93 -11.02 21.63
CA LEU A 40 2.81 -10.62 20.24
C LEU A 40 2.41 -11.81 19.36
N LYS A 41 3.04 -12.98 19.57
CA LYS A 41 2.67 -14.21 18.86
C LYS A 41 1.19 -14.56 19.05
N LYS A 42 0.68 -14.51 20.29
CA LYS A 42 -0.76 -14.79 20.54
C LYS A 42 -1.68 -13.84 19.78
N LEU A 43 -1.31 -12.56 19.65
CA LEU A 43 -2.07 -11.59 18.84
C LEU A 43 -2.03 -11.94 17.35
N TYR A 44 -0.87 -12.37 16.85
CA TYR A 44 -0.71 -12.79 15.45
C TYR A 44 -1.51 -14.07 15.15
N ASP A 45 -1.41 -15.09 16.02
CA ASP A 45 -2.16 -16.34 15.89
C ASP A 45 -3.69 -16.11 15.91
N ALA A 46 -4.15 -15.18 16.76
CA ALA A 46 -5.58 -14.85 16.88
C ALA A 46 -6.08 -13.84 15.83
N SER A 47 -5.21 -13.31 14.97
CA SER A 47 -5.58 -12.25 14.01
C SER A 47 -6.49 -12.73 12.87
N GLY A 48 -6.54 -14.04 12.60
CA GLY A 48 -7.24 -14.60 11.44
C GLY A 48 -6.59 -14.25 10.09
N ILE A 49 -5.36 -13.71 10.11
CA ILE A 49 -4.63 -13.30 8.91
C ILE A 49 -3.62 -14.38 8.56
N ALA A 50 -3.72 -14.93 7.35
CA ALA A 50 -2.73 -15.87 6.83
C ALA A 50 -1.55 -15.16 6.15
N PHE A 51 -1.80 -14.04 5.48
CA PHE A 51 -0.80 -13.29 4.72
C PHE A 51 -1.18 -11.81 4.61
N ARG A 52 -0.17 -10.95 4.44
CA ARG A 52 -0.34 -9.52 4.14
C ARG A 52 0.46 -9.13 2.91
N HIS A 53 0.01 -8.06 2.24
CA HIS A 53 0.73 -7.44 1.14
C HIS A 53 1.43 -6.17 1.61
N SER A 54 2.59 -5.87 1.04
CA SER A 54 3.40 -4.69 1.38
C SER A 54 4.18 -4.20 0.16
N VAL A 55 4.40 -2.89 0.07
CA VAL A 55 5.38 -2.30 -0.87
C VAL A 55 6.81 -2.40 -0.33
N ILE A 56 6.97 -2.57 0.98
CA ILE A 56 8.25 -2.80 1.65
C ILE A 56 8.56 -4.29 1.61
N GLU A 57 9.68 -4.66 0.97
CA GLU A 57 10.11 -6.04 0.81
C GLU A 57 10.81 -6.61 2.06
N ASP A 58 11.37 -5.74 2.90
CA ASP A 58 12.19 -6.10 4.06
C ASP A 58 11.50 -7.05 5.06
N PHE A 59 10.16 -7.09 5.08
CA PHE A 59 9.38 -8.01 5.93
C PHE A 59 9.59 -9.50 5.62
N GLY A 60 10.18 -9.84 4.47
CA GLY A 60 10.56 -11.22 4.13
C GLY A 60 12.05 -11.39 3.87
N ARG A 61 12.88 -10.44 4.31
CA ARG A 61 14.34 -10.51 4.16
C ARG A 61 15.00 -10.70 5.52
N GLU A 62 16.28 -11.07 5.49
CA GLU A 62 17.11 -11.10 6.70
C GLU A 62 17.78 -9.75 6.94
N LYS A 63 18.06 -9.44 8.22
CA LYS A 63 18.81 -8.25 8.60
C LYS A 63 20.22 -8.32 8.00
N GLY A 64 20.56 -7.33 7.19
CA GLY A 64 21.74 -7.31 6.31
C GLY A 64 21.34 -6.93 4.88
N ASP A 65 20.16 -7.38 4.44
CA ASP A 65 19.63 -7.20 3.09
C ASP A 65 18.44 -6.22 3.02
N TYR A 66 18.17 -5.50 4.12
CA TYR A 66 17.12 -4.49 4.16
C TYR A 66 17.46 -3.31 3.25
N THR A 67 16.46 -2.85 2.52
CA THR A 67 16.56 -1.76 1.56
C THR A 67 15.78 -0.53 1.97
N PHE A 68 14.74 -0.70 2.78
CA PHE A 68 13.97 0.40 3.33
C PHE A 68 14.40 0.70 4.77
N PHE A 69 14.42 -0.31 5.64
CA PHE A 69 14.90 -0.17 7.01
C PHE A 69 16.43 -0.24 7.10
N GLY A 70 17.00 0.38 8.13
CA GLY A 70 18.42 0.28 8.41
C GLY A 70 18.83 -1.12 8.87
N ASN A 71 20.04 -1.53 8.52
CA ASN A 71 20.61 -2.82 8.91
C ASN A 71 21.38 -2.77 10.25
N GLY A 72 21.42 -1.61 10.91
CA GLY A 72 22.01 -1.43 12.24
C GLY A 72 21.16 -1.98 13.38
N GLU A 73 21.63 -1.78 14.61
CA GLU A 73 20.84 -2.04 15.81
C GLU A 73 19.52 -1.24 15.77
N ALA A 74 18.43 -1.82 16.25
CA ALA A 74 17.10 -1.20 16.24
C ALA A 74 16.70 -0.57 14.88
N LEU A 75 17.09 -1.23 13.78
CA LEU A 75 16.81 -0.81 12.39
C LEU A 75 17.42 0.54 12.00
N GLN A 76 18.54 0.96 12.62
CA GLN A 76 19.18 2.23 12.30
C GLN A 76 20.03 2.19 11.01
N PRO A 77 20.04 3.27 10.20
CA PRO A 77 19.21 4.46 10.33
C PRO A 77 17.75 4.15 10.03
N PHE A 78 16.85 4.62 10.89
CA PHE A 78 15.43 4.36 10.73
C PHE A 78 14.81 5.30 9.69
N PRO A 79 13.89 4.83 8.82
CA PRO A 79 13.29 5.66 7.77
C PRO A 79 12.56 6.86 8.35
N THR A 80 12.91 8.04 7.84
CA THR A 80 12.28 9.30 8.20
C THR A 80 10.86 9.38 7.63
N THR A 81 10.08 10.36 8.09
CA THR A 81 8.77 10.67 7.48
C THR A 81 8.91 11.00 5.99
N GLN A 82 10.01 11.65 5.60
CA GLN A 82 10.28 11.98 4.20
C GLN A 82 10.49 10.72 3.36
N ASP A 83 11.31 9.77 3.83
CA ASP A 83 11.56 8.50 3.13
C ASP A 83 10.27 7.69 2.93
N ARG A 84 9.40 7.69 3.95
CA ARG A 84 8.07 7.06 3.89
C ARG A 84 7.15 7.74 2.87
N GLY A 85 7.16 9.07 2.83
CA GLY A 85 6.40 9.85 1.86
C GLY A 85 6.85 9.59 0.42
N LEU A 86 8.16 9.54 0.19
CA LEU A 86 8.74 9.22 -1.12
C LEU A 86 8.37 7.81 -1.58
N LEU A 87 8.41 6.82 -0.68
CA LEU A 87 7.99 5.46 -1.01
C LEU A 87 6.49 5.42 -1.39
N TYR A 88 5.65 6.17 -0.69
CA TYR A 88 4.23 6.27 -1.02
C TYR A 88 4.02 6.90 -2.41
N GLU A 89 4.65 8.05 -2.69
CA GLU A 89 4.60 8.73 -3.98
C GLU A 89 5.03 7.81 -5.13
N GLN A 90 6.12 7.06 -4.96
CA GLN A 90 6.63 6.13 -5.97
C GLN A 90 5.73 4.93 -6.26
N THR A 91 4.87 4.53 -5.32
CA THR A 91 4.15 3.24 -5.40
C THR A 91 2.64 3.39 -5.52
N ALA A 92 2.06 4.48 -4.99
CA ALA A 92 0.62 4.69 -4.94
C ALA A 92 -0.03 4.68 -6.33
N LEU A 93 0.57 5.38 -7.29
CA LEU A 93 0.07 5.44 -8.67
C LEU A 93 0.01 4.06 -9.31
N THR A 94 1.07 3.26 -9.18
CA THR A 94 1.13 1.91 -9.79
C THR A 94 0.00 1.03 -9.28
N ILE A 95 -0.20 0.98 -7.95
CA ILE A 95 -1.26 0.17 -7.32
C ILE A 95 -2.65 0.68 -7.74
N ALA A 96 -2.85 1.99 -7.77
CA ALA A 96 -4.10 2.60 -8.18
C ALA A 96 -4.43 2.30 -9.65
N MET A 97 -3.44 2.42 -10.55
CA MET A 97 -3.61 2.12 -11.98
C MET A 97 -3.96 0.66 -12.24
N GLU A 98 -3.36 -0.28 -11.51
CA GLU A 98 -3.72 -1.69 -11.59
C GLU A 98 -5.16 -1.94 -11.12
N ALA A 99 -5.56 -1.34 -10.00
CA ALA A 99 -6.94 -1.46 -9.50
C ALA A 99 -7.95 -0.85 -10.49
N VAL A 100 -7.64 0.30 -11.09
CA VAL A 100 -8.47 0.93 -12.12
C VAL A 100 -8.55 0.05 -13.37
N ALA A 101 -7.44 -0.51 -13.83
CA ALA A 101 -7.43 -1.43 -14.96
C ALA A 101 -8.29 -2.68 -14.70
N ASN A 102 -8.20 -3.25 -13.49
CA ASN A 102 -9.00 -4.39 -13.06
C ASN A 102 -10.49 -4.04 -12.90
N CYS A 103 -10.82 -2.76 -12.71
CA CYS A 103 -12.19 -2.26 -12.62
C CYS A 103 -12.80 -2.00 -14.01
N LEU A 104 -12.11 -1.22 -14.85
CA LEU A 104 -12.64 -0.73 -16.13
C LEU A 104 -12.64 -1.79 -17.23
N LYS A 105 -11.60 -2.64 -17.31
CA LYS A 105 -11.49 -3.64 -18.39
C LYS A 105 -12.67 -4.62 -18.40
N PRO A 106 -13.10 -5.23 -17.27
CA PRO A 106 -14.25 -6.12 -17.28
C PRO A 106 -15.58 -5.38 -17.45
N ALA A 107 -15.66 -4.12 -17.04
CA ALA A 107 -16.86 -3.29 -17.14
C ALA A 107 -17.12 -2.77 -18.57
N GLY A 108 -16.09 -2.76 -19.43
CA GLY A 108 -16.17 -2.15 -20.75
C GLY A 108 -16.33 -0.63 -20.73
N THR A 109 -16.08 0.01 -19.59
CA THR A 109 -16.18 1.47 -19.41
C THR A 109 -14.92 2.14 -19.93
N MET A 110 -15.08 3.15 -20.77
CA MET A 110 -13.96 3.95 -21.27
C MET A 110 -13.59 5.02 -20.24
N ALA A 111 -12.28 5.28 -20.09
CA ALA A 111 -11.79 6.33 -19.20
C ALA A 111 -12.41 7.71 -19.51
N SER A 112 -12.72 7.98 -20.79
CA SER A 112 -13.40 9.19 -21.24
C SER A 112 -14.84 9.36 -20.76
N GLU A 113 -15.48 8.31 -20.25
CA GLU A 113 -16.84 8.35 -19.69
C GLU A 113 -16.86 8.79 -18.23
N ILE A 114 -15.71 8.77 -17.56
CA ILE A 114 -15.56 9.20 -16.16
C ILE A 114 -15.71 10.72 -16.10
N THR A 115 -16.67 11.18 -15.29
CA THR A 115 -16.95 12.61 -15.07
C THR A 115 -16.40 13.14 -13.75
N HIS A 116 -16.22 12.26 -12.76
CA HIS A 116 -15.72 12.59 -11.43
C HIS A 116 -14.68 11.55 -11.01
N LEU A 117 -13.56 12.03 -10.45
CA LEU A 117 -12.54 11.21 -9.82
C LEU A 117 -12.46 11.56 -8.33
N ILE A 118 -12.72 10.56 -7.48
CA ILE A 118 -12.62 10.70 -6.04
C ILE A 118 -11.51 9.77 -5.55
N THR A 119 -10.44 10.35 -5.03
CA THR A 119 -9.32 9.61 -4.44
C THR A 119 -9.38 9.68 -2.92
N VAL A 120 -9.06 8.59 -2.24
CA VAL A 120 -9.06 8.55 -0.77
C VAL A 120 -7.83 7.80 -0.28
N SER A 121 -7.04 8.42 0.59
CA SER A 121 -5.90 7.78 1.26
C SER A 121 -5.68 8.37 2.65
N CYS A 122 -5.28 7.53 3.60
CA CYS A 122 -4.90 7.94 4.96
C CYS A 122 -3.42 7.67 5.27
N THR A 123 -2.66 7.15 4.31
CA THR A 123 -1.27 6.70 4.52
C THR A 123 -0.22 7.66 3.98
N GLY A 124 -0.59 8.55 3.05
CA GLY A 124 0.35 9.50 2.45
C GLY A 124 -0.36 10.57 1.62
N MET A 125 0.33 11.71 1.46
CA MET A 125 -0.10 12.86 0.67
C MET A 125 1.14 13.52 0.05
N TYR A 126 1.05 13.88 -1.23
CA TYR A 126 2.09 14.60 -1.97
C TYR A 126 1.42 15.55 -2.97
N ALA A 127 2.19 16.49 -3.54
CA ALA A 127 1.69 17.53 -4.44
C ALA A 127 2.64 17.72 -5.63
N PRO A 128 2.16 17.67 -6.89
CA PRO A 128 0.81 17.29 -7.35
C PRO A 128 0.36 15.93 -6.83
N GLY A 129 -0.92 15.78 -6.47
CA GLY A 129 -1.43 14.58 -5.82
C GLY A 129 -1.75 13.44 -6.78
N LEU A 130 -2.05 12.27 -6.20
CA LEU A 130 -2.42 11.04 -6.92
C LEU A 130 -3.59 11.25 -7.89
N ASP A 131 -4.55 12.13 -7.54
CA ASP A 131 -5.68 12.48 -8.38
C ASP A 131 -5.26 13.10 -9.72
N ILE A 132 -4.22 13.94 -9.71
CA ILE A 132 -3.67 14.57 -10.92
C ILE A 132 -2.95 13.53 -11.77
N GLU A 133 -2.10 12.72 -11.15
CA GLU A 133 -1.38 11.66 -11.88
C GLU A 133 -2.34 10.66 -12.52
N LEU A 134 -3.42 10.29 -11.83
CA LEU A 134 -4.46 9.42 -12.40
C LEU A 134 -5.16 10.06 -13.60
N VAL A 135 -5.47 11.36 -13.56
CA VAL A 135 -6.03 12.07 -14.72
C VAL A 135 -5.11 11.96 -15.92
N GLU A 136 -3.83 12.23 -15.74
CA GLU A 136 -2.82 12.20 -16.80
C GLU A 136 -2.63 10.79 -17.36
N HIS A 137 -2.44 9.79 -16.49
CA HIS A 137 -2.13 8.41 -16.90
C HIS A 137 -3.33 7.66 -17.48
N LEU A 138 -4.55 7.95 -17.03
CA LEU A 138 -5.77 7.36 -17.59
C LEU A 138 -6.28 8.12 -18.83
N GLY A 139 -5.71 9.28 -19.14
CA GLY A 139 -6.22 10.15 -20.20
C GLY A 139 -7.65 10.61 -19.92
N LEU A 140 -7.97 10.94 -18.66
CA LEU A 140 -9.29 11.46 -18.31
C LEU A 140 -9.51 12.82 -18.99
N LYS A 141 -10.79 13.20 -19.14
CA LYS A 141 -11.13 14.51 -19.69
C LYS A 141 -10.52 15.63 -18.83
N PRO A 142 -10.01 16.72 -19.44
CA PRO A 142 -9.54 17.88 -18.68
C PRO A 142 -10.60 18.54 -17.78
N THR A 143 -11.88 18.29 -18.09
CA THR A 143 -13.04 18.78 -17.33
C THR A 143 -13.51 17.80 -16.25
N VAL A 144 -12.74 16.76 -15.94
CA VAL A 144 -13.09 15.82 -14.87
C VAL A 144 -13.07 16.56 -13.53
N GLU A 145 -14.15 16.42 -12.77
CA GLU A 145 -14.23 16.96 -11.42
C GLU A 145 -13.41 16.08 -10.47
N ARG A 146 -12.60 16.68 -9.60
CA ARG A 146 -11.69 15.97 -8.70
C ARG A 146 -12.01 16.27 -7.25
N THR A 147 -11.89 15.25 -6.39
CA THR A 147 -11.98 15.40 -4.94
C THR A 147 -10.99 14.43 -4.28
N CYS A 148 -10.17 14.93 -3.36
CA CYS A 148 -9.13 14.20 -2.65
C CYS A 148 -9.23 14.39 -1.13
#